data_AF-A0A831SMH8-F1
#
_entry.id   AF-A0A831SMH8-F1
#
_cell.length_a   1.000
_cell.length_b   1.000
_cell.length_c   1.000
_cell.angle_alpha   90.00
_cell.angle_beta   90.00
_cell.angle_gamma   90.00
#
_symmetry.space_group_name_H-M   'P 1'
#
loop_
_entity.id
_entity.type
_entity.pdbx_description
1 polymer ?
#
loop_
_entity_poly.entity_id
_entity_poly.type
_entity_poly.pdbx_seq_one_letter_code
_entity_poly.pdbx_strand_id
1 'polypeptide(L)'
;MSTSFSFKLKSHPEKLLYEHLNNVANISKNIILNKEIKNKEVFSEIAYLIGISHDFAKSTTYFQNVLEERLKRTENAYHVFLSSIFGYYNVKKYLEKNNLMEFWYLAPISWLVILRHHGNIKNLRGTEGEIEKLNEDKETVKRQIDDIIKNNLKEIKETYNELCDSIDIEKFFGEFENILKKVELDGRKLTKNRNLEYYFLILFFYSILLDSDKLDASNITNLPKRQEIPPNIVDTYKKVKFIDNKPNSINCLRNNAYEEVISNLDTIDLPKDRILSIELPTGCGKTLTALSFALKLREKVKNKLG
;
A
#
# COMPACT_ATOMS: atom_id res chain seq x y z
N MET A 1 -1.19 -22.70 32.11
CA MET A 1 0.04 -22.65 31.30
C MET A 1 -0.40 -22.62 29.84
N SER A 2 -0.39 -21.46 29.18
CA SER A 2 -0.64 -21.41 27.74
C SER A 2 0.58 -22.00 27.04
N THR A 3 0.40 -23.16 26.40
CA THR A 3 1.42 -23.70 25.52
C THR A 3 1.64 -22.71 24.37
N SER A 4 2.80 -22.05 24.34
CA SER A 4 3.21 -21.23 23.19
C SER A 4 3.21 -22.11 21.95
N PHE A 5 2.48 -21.72 20.91
CA PHE A 5 2.54 -22.42 19.63
C PHE A 5 3.93 -22.20 19.01
N SER A 6 4.46 -23.22 18.31
CA SER A 6 5.74 -23.11 17.61
C SER A 6 5.49 -22.93 16.11
N PHE A 7 5.62 -21.69 15.66
CA PHE A 7 5.53 -21.31 14.24
C PHE A 7 6.78 -21.76 13.46
N LYS A 8 6.58 -22.23 12.23
CA LYS A 8 7.62 -22.79 11.36
C LYS A 8 7.54 -22.28 9.93
N LEU A 9 6.35 -21.90 9.44
CA LEU A 9 6.17 -21.36 8.10
C LEU A 9 6.98 -20.08 7.94
N LYS A 10 7.61 -19.94 6.77
CA LYS A 10 8.49 -18.83 6.47
C LYS A 10 7.91 -17.91 5.40
N SER A 11 8.09 -16.61 5.58
CA SER A 11 7.85 -15.61 4.52
C SER A 11 9.08 -15.43 3.62
N HIS A 12 10.26 -15.58 4.23
CA HIS A 12 11.61 -15.43 3.66
C HIS A 12 12.55 -16.43 4.37
N PRO A 13 13.76 -16.74 3.86
CA PRO A 13 14.57 -17.85 4.38
C PRO A 13 14.86 -17.77 5.90
N GLU A 14 15.00 -16.56 6.42
CA GLU A 14 15.32 -16.26 7.82
C GLU A 14 14.16 -15.60 8.58
N LYS A 15 12.93 -15.63 8.05
CA LYS A 15 11.81 -14.90 8.65
C LYS A 15 10.53 -15.71 8.68
N LEU A 16 9.93 -15.83 9.86
CA LEU A 16 8.66 -16.51 10.04
C LEU A 16 7.54 -15.74 9.32
N LEU A 17 6.58 -16.49 8.79
CA LEU A 17 5.41 -15.95 8.11
C LEU A 17 4.56 -15.15 9.10
N TYR A 18 4.30 -15.70 10.30
CA TYR A 18 3.58 -15.01 11.37
C TYR A 18 4.21 -13.65 11.71
N GLU A 19 5.51 -13.61 11.97
CA GLU A 19 6.22 -12.38 12.34
C GLU A 19 6.14 -11.33 11.23
N HIS A 20 6.35 -11.76 9.99
CA HIS A 20 6.27 -10.90 8.82
C HIS A 20 4.87 -10.30 8.65
N LEU A 21 3.82 -11.12 8.69
CA LEU A 21 2.43 -10.66 8.58
C LEU A 21 2.09 -9.68 9.72
N ASN A 22 2.48 -9.99 10.95
CA ASN A 22 2.27 -9.11 12.10
C ASN A 22 2.96 -7.76 11.92
N ASN A 23 4.23 -7.77 11.54
CA ASN A 23 5.02 -6.55 11.38
C ASN A 23 4.47 -5.69 10.25
N VAL A 24 4.22 -6.26 9.07
CA VAL A 24 3.67 -5.52 7.92
C VAL A 24 2.32 -4.90 8.28
N ALA A 25 1.45 -5.64 8.97
CA ALA A 25 0.16 -5.14 9.42
C ALA A 25 0.27 -3.98 10.42
N ASN A 26 1.13 -4.12 11.44
CA ASN A 26 1.34 -3.08 12.45
C ASN A 26 2.00 -1.83 11.85
N ILE A 27 3.00 -1.99 10.99
CA ILE A 27 3.63 -0.88 10.27
C ILE A 27 2.58 -0.18 9.41
N SER A 28 1.79 -0.93 8.61
CA SER A 28 0.73 -0.40 7.76
C SER A 28 -0.30 0.40 8.56
N LYS A 29 -0.76 -0.14 9.69
CA LYS A 29 -1.69 0.52 10.62
C LYS A 29 -1.08 1.81 11.18
N ASN A 30 0.15 1.75 11.67
CA ASN A 30 0.84 2.89 12.25
C ASN A 30 1.15 3.99 11.23
N ILE A 31 1.39 3.65 9.96
CA ILE A 31 1.57 4.65 8.89
C ILE A 31 0.31 5.51 8.77
N ILE A 32 -0.88 4.91 8.87
CA ILE A 32 -2.15 5.63 8.78
C ILE A 32 -2.45 6.40 10.06
N LEU A 33 -2.24 5.80 11.23
CA LEU A 33 -2.50 6.46 12.51
C LEU A 33 -1.67 7.74 12.72
N ASN A 34 -0.47 7.80 12.12
CA ASN A 34 0.40 8.98 12.11
C ASN A 34 0.06 10.03 11.02
N LYS A 35 -1.04 9.86 10.27
CA LYS A 35 -1.50 10.83 9.27
C LYS A 35 -2.75 11.55 9.73
N GLU A 36 -2.88 12.79 9.30
CA GLU A 36 -4.09 13.59 9.47
C GLU A 36 -5.02 13.42 8.27
N ILE A 37 -5.83 12.36 8.30
CA ILE A 37 -6.80 12.05 7.25
C ILE A 37 -8.18 11.73 7.85
N LYS A 38 -9.23 11.91 7.03
CA LYS A 38 -10.58 11.48 7.39
C LYS A 38 -10.67 9.96 7.44
N ASN A 39 -11.59 9.42 8.25
CA ASN A 39 -11.85 7.98 8.39
C ASN A 39 -10.59 7.18 8.79
N LYS A 40 -9.67 7.81 9.51
CA LYS A 40 -8.36 7.27 9.88
C LYS A 40 -8.48 5.93 10.59
N GLU A 41 -9.45 5.80 11.48
CA GLU A 41 -9.73 4.60 12.27
C GLU A 41 -10.05 3.42 11.33
N VAL A 42 -11.05 3.60 10.46
CA VAL A 42 -11.44 2.60 9.46
C VAL A 42 -10.27 2.27 8.54
N PHE A 43 -9.58 3.26 7.98
CA PHE A 43 -8.49 3.02 7.06
C PHE A 43 -7.31 2.31 7.73
N SER A 44 -7.03 2.59 9.01
CA SER A 44 -5.96 1.94 9.76
C SER A 44 -6.24 0.44 9.97
N GLU A 45 -7.49 0.06 10.25
CA GLU A 45 -7.88 -1.34 10.35
C GLU A 45 -7.84 -2.03 8.99
N ILE A 46 -8.25 -1.35 7.92
CA ILE A 46 -8.18 -1.90 6.56
C ILE A 46 -6.73 -2.16 6.14
N ALA A 47 -5.81 -1.24 6.47
CA ALA A 47 -4.39 -1.43 6.22
C ALA A 47 -3.79 -2.57 7.05
N TYR A 48 -4.23 -2.73 8.29
CA TYR A 48 -3.88 -3.89 9.12
C TYR A 48 -4.33 -5.20 8.47
N LEU A 49 -5.60 -5.28 8.06
CA LEU A 49 -6.18 -6.45 7.39
C LEU A 49 -5.49 -6.78 6.07
N ILE A 50 -5.13 -5.77 5.27
CA ILE A 50 -4.31 -5.96 4.07
C ILE A 50 -2.95 -6.58 4.44
N GLY A 51 -2.27 -6.03 5.46
CA GLY A 51 -0.96 -6.50 5.90
C GLY A 51 -0.96 -7.96 6.38
N ILE A 52 -1.93 -8.36 7.20
CA ILE A 52 -2.01 -9.77 7.64
C ILE A 52 -2.42 -10.73 6.52
N SER A 53 -3.00 -10.23 5.42
CA SER A 53 -3.54 -11.09 4.35
C SER A 53 -2.62 -11.24 3.14
N HIS A 54 -1.74 -10.26 2.87
CA HIS A 54 -1.08 -10.13 1.56
C HIS A 54 -0.23 -11.33 1.15
N ASP A 55 0.33 -12.03 2.13
CA ASP A 55 1.22 -13.18 1.98
C ASP A 55 0.64 -14.48 2.54
N PHE A 56 -0.66 -14.52 2.84
CA PHE A 56 -1.37 -15.69 3.36
C PHE A 56 -0.98 -16.99 2.65
N ALA A 57 -1.03 -17.03 1.31
CA ALA A 57 -0.77 -18.25 0.55
C ALA A 57 0.71 -18.65 0.46
N LYS A 58 1.64 -17.89 1.07
CA LYS A 58 2.99 -18.39 1.37
C LYS A 58 2.95 -19.60 2.31
N SER A 59 1.83 -19.83 3.00
CA SER A 59 1.59 -21.02 3.82
C SER A 59 1.42 -22.33 3.03
N THR A 60 1.44 -22.31 1.70
CA THR A 60 1.42 -23.53 0.90
C THR A 60 2.78 -24.23 0.94
N THR A 61 2.80 -25.55 0.94
CA THR A 61 4.04 -26.33 0.78
C THR A 61 4.71 -26.02 -0.57
N TYR A 62 3.93 -25.71 -1.61
CA TYR A 62 4.46 -25.26 -2.90
C TYR A 62 5.36 -24.02 -2.77
N PHE A 63 4.95 -23.03 -1.96
CA PHE A 63 5.78 -21.87 -1.69
C PHE A 63 6.96 -22.20 -0.77
N GLN A 64 6.72 -22.93 0.32
CA GLN A 64 7.78 -23.30 1.28
C GLN A 64 8.90 -24.10 0.60
N ASN A 65 8.58 -25.06 -0.26
CA ASN A 65 9.58 -25.87 -0.97
C ASN A 65 10.40 -25.01 -1.94
N VAL A 66 9.79 -24.05 -2.65
CA VAL A 66 10.53 -23.12 -3.51
C VAL A 66 11.48 -22.24 -2.69
N LEU A 67 11.05 -21.83 -1.49
CA LEU A 67 11.84 -21.00 -0.58
C LEU A 67 13.06 -21.75 -0.02
N GLU A 68 12.85 -22.99 0.45
CA GLU A 68 13.88 -23.77 1.15
C GLU A 68 14.79 -24.53 0.18
N GLU A 69 14.21 -25.22 -0.81
CA GLU A 69 14.93 -26.11 -1.71
C GLU A 69 15.38 -25.42 -3.01
N ARG A 70 15.07 -24.11 -3.16
CA ARG A 70 15.38 -23.31 -4.36
C ARG A 70 14.85 -23.94 -5.66
N LEU A 71 13.72 -24.64 -5.58
CA LEU A 71 13.09 -25.29 -6.73
C LEU A 71 12.65 -24.25 -7.76
N LYS A 72 12.51 -24.71 -9.01
CA LYS A 72 11.87 -23.90 -10.06
C LYS A 72 10.44 -23.59 -9.66
N ARG A 73 10.11 -22.29 -9.60
CA ARG A 73 8.78 -21.81 -9.24
C ARG A 73 7.72 -22.31 -10.24
N THR A 74 6.67 -22.95 -9.72
CA THR A 74 5.50 -23.41 -10.48
C THR A 74 4.31 -22.47 -10.25
N GLU A 75 3.23 -22.66 -11.02
CA GLU A 75 1.98 -21.90 -10.86
C GLU A 75 1.42 -21.96 -9.42
N ASN A 76 1.50 -23.12 -8.78
CA ASN A 76 1.00 -23.32 -7.41
C ASN A 76 1.82 -22.56 -6.34
N ALA A 77 3.03 -22.11 -6.67
CA ALA A 77 3.88 -21.31 -5.78
C ALA A 77 3.67 -19.79 -5.93
N TYR A 78 2.73 -19.34 -6.78
CA TYR A 78 2.28 -17.95 -6.78
C TYR A 78 1.27 -17.73 -5.67
N HIS A 79 1.66 -16.98 -4.64
CA HIS A 79 0.83 -16.75 -3.45
C HIS A 79 -0.21 -15.62 -3.66
N VAL A 80 0.03 -14.73 -4.62
CA VAL A 80 -0.63 -13.43 -4.68
C VAL A 80 -2.15 -13.54 -4.91
N PHE A 81 -2.59 -14.50 -5.73
CA PHE A 81 -4.00 -14.65 -6.06
C PHE A 81 -4.84 -15.09 -4.85
N LEU A 82 -4.54 -16.23 -4.24
CA LEU A 82 -5.26 -16.72 -3.05
C LEU A 82 -5.20 -15.71 -1.90
N SER A 83 -4.02 -15.11 -1.64
CA SER A 83 -3.87 -14.05 -0.65
C SER A 83 -4.79 -12.84 -0.92
N SER A 84 -4.96 -12.45 -2.19
CA SER A 84 -5.81 -11.31 -2.54
C SER A 84 -7.30 -11.57 -2.28
N ILE A 85 -7.78 -12.79 -2.54
CA ILE A 85 -9.16 -13.19 -2.25
C ILE A 85 -9.38 -13.29 -0.74
N PHE A 86 -8.38 -13.76 0.00
CA PHE A 86 -8.41 -13.79 1.46
C PHE A 86 -8.47 -12.37 2.06
N GLY A 87 -7.66 -11.43 1.56
CA GLY A 87 -7.70 -10.04 2.01
C GLY A 87 -9.03 -9.34 1.71
N TYR A 88 -9.63 -9.60 0.55
CA TYR A 88 -11.00 -9.17 0.26
C TYR A 88 -12.00 -9.69 1.29
N TYR A 89 -11.94 -10.99 1.59
CA TYR A 89 -12.86 -11.64 2.52
C TYR A 89 -12.77 -11.02 3.90
N ASN A 90 -11.55 -10.86 4.42
CA ASN A 90 -11.30 -10.28 5.74
C ASN A 90 -11.83 -8.85 5.84
N VAL A 91 -11.55 -8.02 4.84
CA VAL A 91 -12.05 -6.63 4.79
C VAL A 91 -13.56 -6.61 4.70
N LYS A 92 -14.18 -7.42 3.84
CA LYS A 92 -15.63 -7.46 3.72
C LYS A 92 -16.31 -7.91 5.01
N LYS A 93 -15.76 -8.91 5.70
CA LYS A 93 -16.26 -9.37 7.01
C LYS A 93 -16.14 -8.31 8.09
N TYR A 94 -15.01 -7.59 8.12
CA TYR A 94 -14.83 -6.46 9.03
C TYR A 94 -15.89 -5.38 8.79
N LEU A 95 -16.16 -5.01 7.53
CA LEU A 95 -17.17 -4.01 7.20
C LEU A 95 -18.59 -4.48 7.58
N GLU A 96 -18.93 -5.73 7.28
CA GLU A 96 -20.22 -6.34 7.64
C GLU A 96 -20.42 -6.35 9.16
N LYS A 97 -19.43 -6.81 9.93
CA LYS A 97 -19.49 -6.93 11.40
C LYS A 97 -19.67 -5.59 12.10
N ASN A 98 -19.07 -4.52 11.54
CA ASN A 98 -19.08 -3.19 12.15
C ASN A 98 -20.13 -2.24 11.57
N ASN A 99 -21.03 -2.73 10.70
CA ASN A 99 -22.03 -1.91 10.01
C ASN A 99 -21.43 -0.75 9.19
N LEU A 100 -20.28 -0.99 8.55
CA LEU A 100 -19.52 0.00 7.77
C LEU A 100 -19.68 -0.20 6.24
N MET A 101 -20.85 -0.64 5.79
CA MET A 101 -21.07 -1.02 4.38
C MET A 101 -21.08 0.19 3.43
N GLU A 102 -21.14 1.41 3.92
CA GLU A 102 -20.84 2.62 3.15
C GLU A 102 -19.41 2.60 2.58
N PHE A 103 -18.48 1.90 3.24
CA PHE A 103 -17.09 1.69 2.80
C PHE A 103 -16.92 0.41 1.95
N TRP A 104 -17.99 -0.14 1.35
CA TRP A 104 -17.95 -1.40 0.59
C TRP A 104 -16.81 -1.49 -0.44
N TYR A 105 -16.39 -0.35 -1.01
CA TYR A 105 -15.33 -0.25 -2.01
C TYR A 105 -13.95 -0.61 -1.47
N LEU A 106 -13.72 -0.58 -0.16
CA LEU A 106 -12.45 -0.95 0.45
C LEU A 106 -12.14 -2.44 0.28
N ALA A 107 -13.15 -3.31 0.21
CA ALA A 107 -12.94 -4.74 -0.04
C ALA A 107 -12.34 -5.02 -1.44
N PRO A 108 -12.95 -4.62 -2.57
CA PRO A 108 -12.34 -4.82 -3.89
C PRO A 108 -11.06 -4.00 -4.11
N ILE A 109 -10.86 -2.87 -3.41
CA ILE A 109 -9.56 -2.16 -3.42
C ILE A 109 -8.49 -3.02 -2.74
N SER A 110 -8.78 -3.61 -1.58
CA SER A 110 -7.84 -4.46 -0.84
C SER A 110 -7.45 -5.70 -1.65
N TRP A 111 -8.42 -6.32 -2.34
CA TRP A 111 -8.16 -7.36 -3.34
C TRP A 111 -7.11 -6.92 -4.36
N LEU A 112 -7.36 -5.80 -5.05
CA LEU A 112 -6.48 -5.32 -6.13
C LEU A 112 -5.09 -4.95 -5.61
N VAL A 113 -5.01 -4.31 -4.45
CA VAL A 113 -3.75 -3.91 -3.80
C VAL A 113 -2.88 -5.13 -3.53
N ILE A 114 -3.45 -6.16 -2.90
CA ILE A 114 -2.75 -7.41 -2.64
C ILE A 114 -2.42 -8.12 -3.95
N LEU A 115 -3.35 -8.19 -4.90
CA LEU A 115 -3.15 -8.89 -6.17
C LEU A 115 -1.92 -8.36 -6.94
N ARG A 116 -1.59 -7.08 -6.77
CA ARG A 116 -0.53 -6.41 -7.53
C ARG A 116 0.70 -6.06 -6.69
N HIS A 117 0.83 -6.49 -5.43
CA HIS A 117 1.93 -6.01 -4.57
C HIS A 117 3.35 -6.41 -5.05
N HIS A 118 3.51 -7.42 -5.91
CA HIS A 118 4.81 -7.76 -6.55
C HIS A 118 5.04 -7.11 -7.93
N GLY A 119 4.13 -6.26 -8.42
CA GLY A 119 4.24 -5.68 -9.75
C GLY A 119 3.40 -4.42 -9.92
N ASN A 120 3.22 -3.93 -11.15
CA ASN A 120 2.49 -2.69 -11.37
C ASN A 120 0.97 -2.89 -11.25
N ILE A 121 0.24 -1.90 -10.74
CA ILE A 121 -1.22 -1.86 -10.84
C ILE A 121 -1.62 -1.92 -12.32
N LYS A 122 -2.55 -2.82 -12.66
CA LYS A 122 -3.07 -3.01 -14.02
C LYS A 122 -4.51 -2.54 -14.11
N ASN A 123 -5.00 -2.49 -15.33
CA ASN A 123 -6.41 -2.21 -15.60
C ASN A 123 -7.28 -3.25 -14.89
N LEU A 124 -8.29 -2.76 -14.18
CA LEU A 124 -9.22 -3.60 -13.45
C LEU A 124 -10.18 -4.36 -14.38
N ARG A 125 -10.46 -3.79 -15.56
CA ARG A 125 -11.37 -4.33 -16.58
C ARG A 125 -10.76 -4.23 -17.98
N GLY A 126 -11.27 -5.03 -18.92
CA GLY A 126 -10.89 -5.04 -20.33
C GLY A 126 -10.36 -6.42 -20.73
N THR A 127 -9.94 -6.59 -21.99
CA THR A 127 -9.44 -7.90 -22.50
C THR A 127 -8.34 -8.50 -21.63
N GLU A 128 -7.52 -7.66 -20.99
CA GLU A 128 -6.47 -8.08 -20.06
C GLU A 128 -6.73 -7.66 -18.60
N GLY A 129 -7.97 -7.29 -18.27
CA GLY A 129 -8.33 -6.79 -16.94
C GLY A 129 -8.24 -7.86 -15.87
N GLU A 130 -7.95 -7.44 -14.63
CA GLU A 130 -7.82 -8.36 -13.50
C GLU A 130 -9.15 -9.08 -13.17
N ILE A 131 -10.30 -8.45 -13.43
CA ILE A 131 -11.62 -9.08 -13.22
C ILE A 131 -11.83 -10.23 -14.20
N GLU A 132 -11.48 -10.05 -15.48
CA GLU A 132 -11.66 -11.06 -16.52
C GLU A 132 -10.80 -12.32 -16.26
N LYS A 133 -9.66 -12.15 -15.57
CA LYS A 133 -8.71 -13.22 -15.24
C LYS A 133 -9.05 -13.98 -13.96
N LEU A 134 -10.02 -13.53 -13.16
CA LEU A 134 -10.38 -14.17 -11.88
C LEU A 134 -10.71 -15.66 -11.99
N ASN A 135 -11.21 -16.12 -13.13
CA ASN A 135 -11.57 -17.53 -13.34
C ASN A 135 -10.42 -18.39 -13.88
N GLU A 136 -9.31 -17.79 -14.32
CA GLU A 136 -8.17 -18.51 -14.92
C GLU A 136 -7.42 -19.34 -13.88
N ASP A 137 -7.30 -18.84 -12.65
CA ASP A 137 -6.48 -19.44 -11.58
C ASP A 137 -7.25 -20.38 -10.64
N LYS A 138 -8.53 -20.64 -10.91
CA LYS A 138 -9.44 -21.30 -9.96
C LYS A 138 -8.99 -22.70 -9.52
N GLU A 139 -8.52 -23.54 -10.45
CA GLU A 139 -8.06 -24.89 -10.13
C GLU A 139 -6.71 -24.89 -9.39
N THR A 140 -5.84 -23.92 -9.69
CA THR A 140 -4.60 -23.68 -8.94
C THR A 140 -4.92 -23.31 -7.50
N VAL A 141 -5.89 -22.45 -7.27
CA VAL A 141 -6.27 -22.05 -5.91
C VAL A 141 -6.91 -23.18 -5.11
N LYS A 142 -7.75 -24.02 -5.73
CA LYS A 142 -8.26 -25.21 -5.06
C LYS A 142 -7.13 -26.12 -4.57
N ARG A 143 -6.12 -26.37 -5.42
CA ARG A 143 -4.92 -27.13 -5.02
C ARG A 143 -4.17 -26.46 -3.88
N GLN A 144 -4.05 -25.14 -3.87
CA GLN A 144 -3.42 -24.39 -2.77
C GLN A 144 -4.21 -24.51 -1.46
N ILE A 145 -5.55 -24.41 -1.51
CA ILE A 145 -6.42 -24.58 -0.34
C ILE A 145 -6.30 -26.00 0.21
N ASP A 146 -6.41 -27.03 -0.64
CA ASP A 146 -6.29 -28.43 -0.24
C ASP A 146 -4.92 -28.72 0.39
N ASP A 147 -3.86 -28.13 -0.18
CA ASP A 147 -2.50 -28.22 0.36
C ASP A 147 -2.38 -27.59 1.76
N ILE A 148 -2.93 -26.40 1.97
CA ILE A 148 -2.95 -25.76 3.29
C ILE A 148 -3.75 -26.61 4.28
N ILE A 149 -4.94 -27.08 3.89
CA ILE A 149 -5.79 -27.93 4.74
C ILE A 149 -5.02 -29.17 5.20
N LYS A 150 -4.34 -29.83 4.26
CA LYS A 150 -3.61 -31.08 4.52
C LYS A 150 -2.37 -30.88 5.38
N ASN A 151 -1.59 -29.83 5.11
CA ASN A 151 -0.23 -29.73 5.62
C ASN A 151 -0.05 -28.67 6.72
N ASN A 152 -0.76 -27.55 6.63
CA ASN A 152 -0.44 -26.33 7.38
C ASN A 152 -1.64 -25.70 8.12
N LEU A 153 -2.81 -26.35 8.12
CA LEU A 153 -4.05 -25.81 8.68
C LEU A 153 -3.92 -25.42 10.14
N LYS A 154 -3.30 -26.30 10.96
CA LYS A 154 -3.14 -26.05 12.40
C LYS A 154 -2.36 -24.76 12.64
N GLU A 155 -1.19 -24.64 12.01
CA GLU A 155 -0.34 -23.46 12.18
C GLU A 155 -0.98 -22.18 11.65
N ILE A 156 -1.71 -22.26 10.53
CA ILE A 156 -2.43 -21.11 9.99
C ILE A 156 -3.57 -20.69 10.91
N LYS A 157 -4.34 -21.63 11.48
CA LYS A 157 -5.37 -21.30 12.46
C LYS A 157 -4.76 -20.59 13.68
N GLU A 158 -3.66 -21.08 14.21
CA GLU A 158 -3.00 -20.43 15.35
C GLU A 158 -2.41 -19.07 14.99
N THR A 159 -1.86 -18.93 13.78
CA THR A 159 -1.38 -17.65 13.24
C THR A 159 -2.50 -16.62 13.28
N TYR A 160 -3.69 -16.95 12.77
CA TYR A 160 -4.80 -16.01 12.72
C TYR A 160 -5.54 -15.87 14.05
N ASN A 161 -5.52 -16.86 14.93
CA ASN A 161 -5.98 -16.69 16.32
C ASN A 161 -5.18 -15.60 17.04
N GLU A 162 -3.87 -15.52 16.81
CA GLU A 162 -3.01 -14.49 17.39
C GLU A 162 -3.11 -13.13 16.69
N LEU A 163 -3.18 -13.12 15.35
CA LEU A 163 -3.23 -11.87 14.57
C LEU A 163 -4.62 -11.21 14.61
N CYS A 164 -5.69 -11.99 14.46
CA CYS A 164 -7.06 -11.49 14.46
C CYS A 164 -8.05 -12.64 14.69
N ASP A 165 -8.41 -12.85 15.96
CA ASP A 165 -9.30 -13.92 16.45
C ASP A 165 -10.66 -14.02 15.73
N SER A 166 -11.10 -12.95 15.09
CA SER A 166 -12.34 -12.91 14.32
C SER A 166 -12.27 -13.56 12.93
N ILE A 167 -11.07 -13.94 12.47
CA ILE A 167 -10.85 -14.58 11.18
C ILE A 167 -11.05 -16.09 11.29
N ASP A 168 -12.06 -16.60 10.57
CA ASP A 168 -12.33 -18.02 10.44
C ASP A 168 -11.80 -18.56 9.10
N ILE A 169 -10.68 -19.29 9.17
CA ILE A 169 -9.97 -19.86 8.03
C ILE A 169 -10.77 -20.98 7.36
N GLU A 170 -11.44 -21.83 8.14
CA GLU A 170 -12.20 -22.96 7.59
C GLU A 170 -13.44 -22.45 6.87
N LYS A 171 -14.10 -21.43 7.43
CA LYS A 171 -15.21 -20.74 6.75
C LYS A 171 -14.75 -20.06 5.46
N PHE A 172 -13.58 -19.41 5.46
CA PHE A 172 -13.00 -18.86 4.23
C PHE A 172 -12.84 -19.92 3.14
N PHE A 173 -12.27 -21.08 3.48
CA PHE A 173 -12.12 -22.19 2.53
C PHE A 173 -13.47 -22.73 2.04
N GLY A 174 -14.42 -22.95 2.94
CA GLY A 174 -15.76 -23.45 2.60
C GLY A 174 -16.59 -22.48 1.75
N GLU A 175 -16.37 -21.17 1.89
CA GLU A 175 -17.09 -20.14 1.14
C GLU A 175 -16.32 -19.61 -0.09
N PHE A 176 -15.13 -20.13 -0.39
CA PHE A 176 -14.20 -19.56 -1.38
C PHE A 176 -14.86 -19.26 -2.74
N GLU A 177 -15.62 -20.20 -3.29
CA GLU A 177 -16.32 -20.05 -4.57
C GLU A 177 -17.35 -18.92 -4.58
N ASN A 178 -18.04 -18.73 -3.46
CA ASN A 178 -19.01 -17.64 -3.30
C ASN A 178 -18.29 -16.29 -3.11
N ILE A 179 -17.15 -16.30 -2.43
CA ILE A 179 -16.31 -15.11 -2.25
C ILE A 179 -15.76 -14.66 -3.61
N LEU A 180 -15.27 -15.57 -4.43
CA LEU A 180 -14.75 -15.26 -5.77
C LEU A 180 -15.80 -14.55 -6.65
N LYS A 181 -17.04 -15.05 -6.65
CA LYS A 181 -18.17 -14.38 -7.32
C LYS A 181 -18.43 -12.98 -6.77
N LYS A 182 -18.32 -12.78 -5.45
CA LYS A 182 -18.50 -11.46 -4.83
C LYS A 182 -17.36 -10.50 -5.20
N VAL A 183 -16.11 -10.97 -5.28
CA VAL A 183 -14.97 -10.19 -5.76
C VAL A 183 -15.24 -9.68 -7.18
N GLU A 184 -15.68 -10.56 -8.07
CA GLU A 184 -16.02 -10.20 -9.44
C GLU A 184 -17.13 -9.12 -9.49
N LEU A 185 -18.21 -9.30 -8.73
CA LEU A 185 -19.32 -8.34 -8.67
C LEU A 185 -18.89 -6.98 -8.13
N ASP A 186 -18.16 -6.95 -7.02
CA ASP A 186 -17.71 -5.71 -6.39
C ASP A 186 -16.64 -5.01 -7.23
N GLY A 187 -15.74 -5.76 -7.89
CA GLY A 187 -14.80 -5.21 -8.87
C GLY A 187 -15.52 -4.57 -10.05
N ARG A 188 -16.53 -5.23 -10.62
CA ARG A 188 -17.37 -4.65 -11.69
C ARG A 188 -18.12 -3.41 -11.22
N LYS A 189 -18.57 -3.38 -9.96
CA LYS A 189 -19.21 -2.20 -9.35
C LYS A 189 -18.21 -1.06 -9.18
N LEU A 190 -16.99 -1.35 -8.74
CA LEU A 190 -15.90 -0.38 -8.58
C LEU A 190 -15.56 0.28 -9.93
N THR A 191 -15.44 -0.49 -11.02
CA THR A 191 -15.11 0.06 -12.35
C THR A 191 -16.21 0.88 -12.99
N LYS A 192 -17.48 0.57 -12.71
CA LYS A 192 -18.61 1.38 -13.19
C LYS A 192 -18.70 2.73 -12.48
N ASN A 193 -18.22 2.80 -11.25
CA ASN A 193 -18.21 4.02 -10.46
C ASN A 193 -16.91 4.80 -10.73
N ARG A 194 -17.03 5.88 -11.50
CA ARG A 194 -15.89 6.73 -11.93
C ARG A 194 -15.44 7.73 -10.85
N ASN A 195 -15.55 7.36 -9.57
CA ASN A 195 -15.09 8.21 -8.47
C ASN A 195 -13.55 8.21 -8.42
N LEU A 196 -12.94 9.38 -8.62
CA LEU A 196 -11.49 9.60 -8.53
C LEU A 196 -10.93 9.23 -7.16
N GLU A 197 -11.74 9.31 -6.10
CA GLU A 197 -11.33 8.89 -4.76
C GLU A 197 -10.84 7.44 -4.74
N TYR A 198 -11.49 6.53 -5.47
CA TYR A 198 -11.08 5.12 -5.50
C TYR A 198 -9.70 4.94 -6.12
N TYR A 199 -9.37 5.72 -7.15
CA TYR A 199 -8.03 5.72 -7.74
C TYR A 199 -6.97 6.12 -6.69
N PHE A 200 -7.20 7.21 -5.96
CA PHE A 200 -6.28 7.64 -4.92
C PHE A 200 -6.20 6.67 -3.75
N LEU A 201 -7.32 6.04 -3.36
CA LEU A 201 -7.32 5.01 -2.31
C LEU A 201 -6.56 3.75 -2.73
N ILE A 202 -6.69 3.31 -3.98
CA ILE A 202 -5.88 2.20 -4.52
C ILE A 202 -4.39 2.56 -4.40
N LEU A 203 -3.97 3.73 -4.88
CA LEU A 203 -2.57 4.16 -4.79
C LEU A 203 -2.09 4.30 -3.35
N PHE A 204 -2.95 4.80 -2.46
CA PHE A 204 -2.65 5.01 -1.05
C PHE A 204 -2.39 3.70 -0.33
N PHE A 205 -3.33 2.75 -0.37
CA PHE A 205 -3.15 1.44 0.27
C PHE A 205 -2.05 0.61 -0.40
N TYR A 206 -1.92 0.70 -1.72
CA TYR A 206 -0.82 0.05 -2.45
C TYR A 206 0.54 0.54 -1.99
N SER A 207 0.71 1.86 -1.85
CA SER A 207 1.96 2.46 -1.39
C SER A 207 2.26 2.09 0.07
N ILE A 208 1.24 2.04 0.94
CA ILE A 208 1.40 1.63 2.35
C ILE A 208 1.85 0.17 2.45
N LEU A 209 1.22 -0.74 1.68
CA LEU A 209 1.60 -2.15 1.69
C LEU A 209 3.05 -2.32 1.21
N LEU A 210 3.42 -1.69 0.09
CA LEU A 210 4.79 -1.77 -0.43
C LEU A 210 5.83 -1.20 0.53
N ASP A 211 5.54 -0.07 1.16
CA ASP A 211 6.46 0.57 2.11
C ASP A 211 6.64 -0.33 3.35
N SER A 212 5.53 -0.85 3.89
CA SER A 212 5.54 -1.72 5.07
C SER A 212 6.24 -3.06 4.82
N ASP A 213 5.99 -3.69 3.67
CA ASP A 213 6.65 -4.92 3.24
C ASP A 213 8.17 -4.72 3.10
N LYS A 214 8.59 -3.62 2.47
CA LYS A 214 10.03 -3.30 2.31
C LYS A 214 10.72 -2.94 3.62
N LEU A 215 10.06 -2.19 4.50
CA LEU A 215 10.58 -1.88 5.83
C LEU A 215 10.78 -3.17 6.63
N ASP A 216 9.79 -4.04 6.64
CA ASP A 216 9.89 -5.32 7.34
C ASP A 216 10.95 -6.25 6.71
N ALA A 217 11.04 -6.32 5.38
CA ALA A 217 12.10 -7.05 4.67
C ALA A 217 13.51 -6.51 4.98
N SER A 218 13.60 -5.23 5.37
CA SER A 218 14.84 -4.57 5.82
C SER A 218 15.08 -4.68 7.33
N ASN A 219 14.27 -5.48 8.06
CA ASN A 219 14.28 -5.61 9.51
C ASN A 219 14.05 -4.29 10.27
N ILE A 220 13.35 -3.34 9.64
CA ILE A 220 12.92 -2.10 10.27
C ILE A 220 11.49 -2.31 10.78
N THR A 221 11.35 -2.49 12.09
CA THR A 221 10.05 -2.72 12.75
C THR A 221 9.37 -1.45 13.23
N ASN A 222 10.12 -0.35 13.33
CA ASN A 222 9.61 0.96 13.75
C ASN A 222 9.61 1.93 12.59
N LEU A 223 8.58 2.78 12.53
CA LEU A 223 8.51 3.79 11.49
C LEU A 223 9.68 4.78 11.61
N PRO A 224 10.38 5.04 10.49
CA PRO A 224 11.43 6.04 10.48
C PRO A 224 10.85 7.40 10.86
N LYS A 225 11.55 8.12 11.73
CA LYS A 225 11.14 9.48 12.11
C LYS A 225 11.21 10.38 10.88
N ARG A 226 10.14 11.14 10.65
CA ARG A 226 10.12 12.15 9.60
C ARG A 226 11.20 13.18 9.88
N GLN A 227 12.14 13.34 8.95
CA GLN A 227 13.16 14.38 9.04
C GLN A 227 12.58 15.72 8.62
N GLU A 228 12.85 16.75 9.41
CA GLU A 228 12.49 18.12 9.05
C GLU A 228 13.52 18.68 8.06
N ILE A 229 13.05 19.00 6.86
CA ILE A 229 13.87 19.64 5.84
C ILE A 229 13.67 21.15 5.94
N PRO A 230 14.71 21.97 6.19
CA PRO A 230 14.55 23.42 6.33
C PRO A 230 13.90 24.06 5.09
N PRO A 231 12.93 24.97 5.25
CA PRO A 231 12.23 25.58 4.12
C PRO A 231 13.14 26.43 3.22
N ASN A 232 14.27 26.90 3.76
CA ASN A 232 15.27 27.71 3.06
C ASN A 232 16.46 26.88 2.53
N ILE A 233 16.42 25.54 2.56
CA ILE A 233 17.57 24.71 2.16
C ILE A 233 18.03 25.01 0.73
N VAL A 234 17.10 25.29 -0.19
CA VAL A 234 17.42 25.66 -1.57
C VAL A 234 18.05 27.05 -1.63
N ASP A 235 17.60 28.00 -0.83
CA ASP A 235 18.18 29.35 -0.75
C ASP A 235 19.66 29.27 -0.30
N THR A 236 19.90 28.49 0.77
CA THR A 236 21.25 28.25 1.29
C THR A 236 22.13 27.53 0.26
N TYR A 237 21.60 26.48 -0.38
CA TYR A 237 22.30 25.77 -1.44
C TYR A 237 22.68 26.68 -2.61
N LYS A 238 21.75 27.52 -3.08
CA LYS A 238 22.01 28.48 -4.17
C LYS A 238 23.16 29.42 -3.82
N LYS A 239 23.15 29.98 -2.60
CA LYS A 239 24.19 30.92 -2.12
C LYS A 239 25.58 30.29 -2.09
N VAL A 240 25.70 29.02 -1.70
CA VAL A 240 26.99 28.32 -1.65
C VAL A 240 27.42 27.83 -3.03
N LYS A 241 26.52 27.16 -3.76
CA LYS A 241 26.88 26.48 -5.01
C LYS A 241 27.09 27.44 -6.18
N PHE A 242 26.43 28.59 -6.17
CA PHE A 242 26.44 29.55 -7.28
C PHE A 242 27.07 30.90 -6.89
N ILE A 243 27.90 30.93 -5.84
CA ILE A 243 28.52 32.16 -5.33
C ILE A 243 29.37 32.89 -6.38
N ASP A 244 30.08 32.13 -7.22
CA ASP A 244 31.00 32.64 -8.24
C ASP A 244 30.34 32.81 -9.62
N ASN A 245 29.02 32.59 -9.73
CA ASN A 245 28.33 32.70 -11.01
C ASN A 245 28.20 34.15 -11.42
N LYS A 246 29.01 34.57 -12.40
CA LYS A 246 28.84 35.87 -13.06
C LYS A 246 27.42 35.98 -13.66
N PRO A 247 26.78 37.16 -13.53
CA PRO A 247 25.47 37.39 -14.13
C PRO A 247 25.59 37.21 -15.65
N ASN A 248 24.79 36.29 -16.17
CA ASN A 248 24.56 36.11 -17.59
C ASN A 248 23.04 36.01 -17.82
N SER A 249 22.60 36.16 -19.08
CA SER A 249 21.18 36.20 -19.42
C SER A 249 20.40 35.00 -18.84
N ILE A 250 20.97 33.79 -18.90
CA ILE A 250 20.31 32.58 -18.41
C ILE A 250 20.22 32.52 -16.89
N ASN A 251 21.23 33.00 -16.16
CA ASN A 251 21.22 33.04 -14.70
C ASN A 251 20.25 34.12 -14.20
N CYS A 252 20.15 35.26 -14.88
CA CYS A 252 19.12 36.26 -14.61
C CYS A 252 17.71 35.67 -14.80
N LEU A 253 17.47 34.97 -15.92
CA LEU A 253 16.17 34.30 -16.15
C LEU A 253 15.83 33.28 -15.07
N ARG A 254 16.82 32.47 -14.62
CA ARG A 254 16.63 31.50 -13.53
C ARG A 254 16.29 32.17 -12.21
N ASN A 255 16.94 33.29 -11.88
CA ASN A 255 16.68 34.02 -10.65
C ASN A 255 15.32 34.71 -10.69
N ASN A 256 14.96 35.35 -11.81
CA ASN A 256 13.64 35.96 -12.00
C ASN A 256 12.53 34.91 -11.88
N ALA A 257 12.66 33.76 -12.55
CA ALA A 257 11.70 32.66 -12.46
C ALA A 257 11.59 32.11 -11.02
N TYR A 258 12.71 32.04 -10.31
CA TYR A 258 12.71 31.65 -8.90
C TYR A 258 11.96 32.65 -8.03
N GLU A 259 12.28 33.94 -8.15
CA GLU A 259 11.67 35.02 -7.37
C GLU A 259 10.16 35.13 -7.65
N GLU A 260 9.75 35.02 -8.91
CA GLU A 260 8.34 35.04 -9.33
C GLU A 260 7.54 33.88 -8.74
N VAL A 261 8.06 32.65 -8.80
CA VAL A 261 7.34 31.49 -8.23
C VAL A 261 7.27 31.60 -6.71
N ILE A 262 8.33 32.05 -6.04
CA ILE A 262 8.35 32.17 -4.58
C ILE A 262 7.47 33.33 -4.09
N SER A 263 7.40 34.46 -4.80
CA SER A 263 6.55 35.60 -4.41
C SER A 263 5.06 35.30 -4.53
N ASN A 264 4.68 34.42 -5.46
CA ASN A 264 3.31 33.91 -5.57
C ASN A 264 2.89 33.01 -4.39
N LEU A 265 3.81 32.61 -3.52
CA LEU A 265 3.45 31.75 -2.39
C LEU A 265 2.45 32.42 -1.45
N ASP A 266 2.53 33.75 -1.27
CA ASP A 266 1.66 34.49 -0.36
C ASP A 266 0.24 34.66 -0.91
N THR A 267 0.06 34.65 -2.23
CA THR A 267 -1.25 34.82 -2.90
C THR A 267 -2.14 33.58 -2.79
N ILE A 268 -1.56 32.42 -2.47
CA ILE A 268 -2.28 31.14 -2.38
C ILE A 268 -3.26 31.11 -1.20
N ASP A 269 -4.53 30.83 -1.50
CA ASP A 269 -5.62 30.55 -0.57
C ASP A 269 -5.69 29.04 -0.28
N LEU A 270 -5.02 28.58 0.78
CA LEU A 270 -4.84 27.14 1.09
C LEU A 270 -6.15 26.32 1.10
N PRO A 271 -7.30 26.82 1.62
CA PRO A 271 -8.58 26.13 1.49
C PRO A 271 -9.04 25.88 0.05
N LYS A 272 -8.85 26.84 -0.86
CA LYS A 272 -9.41 26.83 -2.22
C LYS A 272 -8.42 26.32 -3.27
N ASP A 273 -7.17 26.73 -3.16
CA ASP A 273 -6.11 26.49 -4.14
C ASP A 273 -5.43 25.14 -3.86
N ARG A 274 -6.07 24.07 -4.32
CA ARG A 274 -5.61 22.68 -4.08
C ARG A 274 -4.77 22.09 -5.20
N ILE A 275 -4.81 22.67 -6.39
CA ILE A 275 -4.05 22.26 -7.57
C ILE A 275 -3.27 23.47 -8.06
N LEU A 276 -1.94 23.34 -8.10
CA LEU A 276 -1.01 24.40 -8.47
C LEU A 276 -0.13 23.92 -9.64
N SER A 277 0.21 24.81 -10.56
CA SER A 277 1.13 24.53 -11.67
C SER A 277 2.32 25.49 -11.65
N ILE A 278 3.49 24.99 -12.05
CA ILE A 278 4.68 25.80 -12.31
C ILE A 278 5.07 25.59 -13.77
N GLU A 279 4.83 26.62 -14.59
CA GLU A 279 5.07 26.56 -16.03
C GLU A 279 6.32 27.37 -16.38
N LEU A 280 7.44 26.68 -16.53
CA LEU A 280 8.73 27.30 -16.87
C LEU A 280 9.38 26.59 -18.06
N PRO A 281 10.08 27.31 -18.95
CA PRO A 281 10.88 26.70 -20.01
C PRO A 281 11.98 25.78 -19.47
N THR A 282 12.46 24.87 -20.32
CA THR A 282 13.63 24.05 -19.99
C THR A 282 14.86 24.94 -19.78
N GLY A 283 15.65 24.62 -18.76
CA GLY A 283 16.83 25.42 -18.40
C GLY A 283 16.56 26.56 -17.42
N CYS A 284 15.31 26.93 -17.14
CA CYS A 284 14.94 27.99 -16.17
C CYS A 284 14.98 27.56 -14.69
N GLY A 285 15.56 26.41 -14.36
CA GLY A 285 15.75 26.00 -12.96
C GLY A 285 14.54 25.35 -12.28
N LYS A 286 13.59 24.81 -13.05
CA LYS A 286 12.35 24.15 -12.57
C LYS A 286 12.53 23.29 -11.33
N THR A 287 13.54 22.42 -11.29
CA THR A 287 13.77 21.48 -10.18
C THR A 287 14.00 22.18 -8.85
N LEU A 288 14.95 23.13 -8.79
CA LEU A 288 15.27 23.82 -7.54
C LEU A 288 14.14 24.79 -7.15
N THR A 289 13.53 25.45 -8.12
CA THR A 289 12.39 26.35 -7.89
C THR A 289 11.19 25.59 -7.32
N ALA A 290 10.79 24.47 -7.93
CA ALA A 290 9.68 23.65 -7.47
C ALA A 290 9.94 23.05 -6.09
N LEU A 291 11.17 22.58 -5.82
CA LEU A 291 11.54 22.07 -4.50
C LEU A 291 11.46 23.17 -3.43
N SER A 292 11.99 24.36 -3.71
CA SER A 292 11.93 25.49 -2.78
C SER A 292 10.49 25.91 -2.50
N PHE A 293 9.68 26.03 -3.56
CA PHE A 293 8.25 26.34 -3.44
C PHE A 293 7.52 25.30 -2.60
N ALA A 294 7.73 24.00 -2.84
CA ALA A 294 7.09 22.94 -2.08
C ALA A 294 7.45 22.96 -0.60
N LEU A 295 8.73 23.21 -0.26
CA LEU A 295 9.19 23.27 1.12
C LEU A 295 8.65 24.50 1.86
N LYS A 296 8.59 25.66 1.19
CA LYS A 296 8.00 26.88 1.77
C LYS A 296 6.48 26.78 1.88
N LEU A 297 5.82 26.14 0.91
CA LEU A 297 4.38 25.90 0.95
C LEU A 297 4.02 24.95 2.10
N ARG A 298 4.81 23.89 2.31
CA ARG A 298 4.68 23.01 3.48
C ARG A 298 4.75 23.78 4.79
N GLU A 299 5.68 24.73 4.90
CA GLU A 299 5.80 25.58 6.09
C GLU A 299 4.58 26.50 6.27
N LYS A 300 4.09 27.12 5.18
CA LYS A 300 2.87 27.93 5.19
C LYS A 300 1.64 27.10 5.60
N VAL A 301 1.53 25.85 5.14
CA VAL A 301 0.47 24.92 5.54
C VAL A 301 0.55 24.62 7.03
N LYS A 302 1.72 24.18 7.51
CA LYS A 302 1.98 23.87 8.93
C LYS A 302 1.59 25.05 9.84
N ASN A 303 1.98 26.26 9.46
CA ASN A 303 1.71 27.46 10.26
C ASN A 303 0.23 27.89 10.25
N LYS A 304 -0.51 27.63 9.16
CA LYS A 304 -1.90 28.08 9.02
C LYS A 304 -2.94 27.03 9.41
N LEU A 305 -2.63 25.74 9.28
CA LEU A 305 -3.58 24.64 9.40
C LEU A 305 -3.25 23.62 10.50
N GLY A 306 -2.06 23.68 11.09
CA GLY A 306 -1.52 22.62 11.96
C GLY A 306 -0.63 21.65 11.20
#